data_AF-A0A257JQ55-F1
#
_entry.id   AF-A0A257JQ55-F1
#
_cell.length_a   1.000
_cell.length_b   1.000
_cell.length_c   1.000
_cell.angle_alpha   90.00
_cell.angle_beta   90.00
_cell.angle_gamma   90.00
#
_symmetry.space_group_name_H-M   'P 1'
#
loop_
_entity.id
_entity.type
_entity.pdbx_description
1 polymer ?
#
loop_
_entity_poly.entity_id
_entity_poly.type
_entity_poly.pdbx_seq_one_letter_code
_entity_poly.pdbx_strand_id
1 'polypeptide(L)'
;AEVFELPSMAATAKSGSQALWAYTQKHALDEFKGTKLIFMHVHDGALMHFKDKAPMKLEDLKGLKIRAATRINSQMIAALGATPVQMPLPGVADSMSKGVIDGASVPWEGVPSIKLQEIARHALDTAPGMPRMANTIFAFTMNQAKYDSLPADLKKVIDDNSGLAASAWAGETAFDAVVAPHQKIARDAGEKINFLPEAEYARWVKATEQIDDEWVKTVSAKGANGKALLEDARALIKQYAK
;
A
#
# COMPACT_ATOMS: atom_id res chain seq x y z
N ALA A 1 -7.71 4.61 -9.96
CA ALA A 1 -6.80 5.13 -8.91
C ALA A 1 -5.54 4.29 -8.68
N GLU A 2 -5.43 3.06 -9.25
CA GLU A 2 -4.32 2.10 -9.03
C GLU A 2 -2.87 2.65 -9.20
N VAL A 3 -2.69 3.82 -9.84
CA VAL A 3 -1.38 4.48 -9.99
C VAL A 3 -0.64 4.69 -8.66
N PHE A 4 -1.36 4.81 -7.53
CA PHE A 4 -0.76 4.95 -6.20
C PHE A 4 -0.21 3.64 -5.62
N GLU A 5 -0.46 2.50 -6.27
CA GLU A 5 0.14 1.21 -5.89
C GLU A 5 1.44 0.91 -6.65
N LEU A 6 1.81 1.76 -7.62
CA LEU A 6 3.03 1.58 -8.39
C LEU A 6 4.28 1.66 -7.48
N PRO A 7 5.36 0.98 -7.89
CA PRO A 7 6.61 1.01 -7.15
C PRO A 7 7.10 2.44 -6.90
N SER A 8 7.67 2.67 -5.72
CA SER A 8 8.22 3.99 -5.31
C SER A 8 7.20 5.14 -5.25
N MET A 9 5.90 4.85 -5.26
CA MET A 9 4.85 5.86 -5.02
C MET A 9 4.50 6.02 -3.53
N ALA A 10 5.08 5.19 -2.65
CA ALA A 10 4.84 5.32 -1.22
C ALA A 10 5.37 6.66 -0.70
N ALA A 11 4.54 7.32 0.09
CA ALA A 11 4.88 8.49 0.89
C ALA A 11 4.48 8.18 2.35
N THR A 12 4.55 9.17 3.23
CA THR A 12 3.80 9.06 4.50
C THR A 12 2.33 8.79 4.16
N ALA A 13 1.65 7.98 4.97
CA ALA A 13 0.26 7.65 4.73
C ALA A 13 -0.62 8.91 4.68
N LYS A 14 -0.35 9.92 5.51
CA LYS A 14 -1.02 11.23 5.47
C LYS A 14 -0.95 11.89 4.09
N SER A 15 0.27 12.19 3.61
CA SER A 15 0.46 12.91 2.34
C SER A 15 0.04 12.08 1.13
N GLY A 16 0.30 10.76 1.16
CA GLY A 16 -0.15 9.84 0.13
C GLY A 16 -1.67 9.78 0.02
N SER A 17 -2.38 9.82 1.16
CA SER A 17 -3.85 9.81 1.19
C SER A 17 -4.45 11.12 0.67
N GLN A 18 -3.83 12.26 0.98
CA GLN A 18 -4.22 13.54 0.41
C GLN A 18 -4.04 13.58 -1.12
N ALA A 19 -2.89 13.09 -1.59
CA ALA A 19 -2.59 13.00 -3.02
C ALA A 19 -3.58 12.06 -3.73
N LEU A 20 -3.85 10.88 -3.15
CA LEU A 20 -4.83 9.92 -3.64
C LEU A 20 -6.23 10.53 -3.72
N TRP A 21 -6.70 11.20 -2.67
CA TRP A 21 -7.99 11.85 -2.67
C TRP A 21 -8.09 12.89 -3.79
N ALA A 22 -7.13 13.81 -3.87
CA ALA A 22 -7.11 14.86 -4.88
C ALA A 22 -7.07 14.29 -6.31
N TYR A 23 -6.27 13.23 -6.51
CA TYR A 23 -6.18 12.53 -7.78
C TYR A 23 -7.52 11.88 -8.14
N THR A 24 -8.16 11.18 -7.19
CA THR A 24 -9.44 10.52 -7.44
C THR A 24 -10.51 11.51 -7.82
N GLN A 25 -10.62 12.62 -7.10
CA GLN A 25 -11.59 13.68 -7.41
C GLN A 25 -11.42 14.23 -8.84
N LYS A 26 -10.17 14.28 -9.34
CA LYS A 26 -9.85 14.82 -10.67
C LYS A 26 -9.99 13.80 -11.79
N HIS A 27 -9.61 12.53 -11.56
CA HIS A 27 -9.39 11.56 -12.65
C HIS A 27 -10.15 10.25 -12.51
N ALA A 28 -10.60 9.89 -11.30
CA ALA A 28 -11.06 8.54 -11.01
C ALA A 28 -12.37 8.49 -10.20
N LEU A 29 -13.09 9.60 -10.05
CA LEU A 29 -14.35 9.63 -9.30
C LEU A 29 -15.40 8.69 -9.91
N ASP A 30 -15.34 8.52 -11.24
CA ASP A 30 -16.19 7.61 -11.99
C ASP A 30 -16.03 6.14 -11.59
N GLU A 31 -14.90 5.73 -11.00
CA GLU A 31 -14.68 4.38 -10.47
C GLU A 31 -15.60 4.07 -9.27
N PHE A 32 -16.18 5.10 -8.64
CA PHE A 32 -17.00 4.98 -7.43
C PHE A 32 -18.49 5.26 -7.67
N LYS A 33 -18.93 5.30 -8.94
CA LYS A 33 -20.36 5.47 -9.30
C LYS A 33 -21.24 4.47 -8.57
N GLY A 34 -22.36 4.96 -8.02
CA GLY A 34 -23.27 4.16 -7.18
C GLY A 34 -22.92 4.15 -5.69
N THR A 35 -21.82 4.81 -5.30
CA THR A 35 -21.44 5.01 -3.90
C THR A 35 -21.09 6.47 -3.62
N LYS A 36 -21.35 6.91 -2.39
CA LYS A 36 -20.80 8.15 -1.83
C LYS A 36 -19.41 7.83 -1.31
N LEU A 37 -18.40 8.35 -1.97
CA LEU A 37 -17.03 8.30 -1.48
C LEU A 37 -16.87 9.23 -0.26
N ILE A 38 -16.44 8.68 0.88
CA ILE A 38 -16.27 9.41 2.14
C ILE A 38 -14.82 9.85 2.28
N PHE A 39 -13.89 8.91 2.30
CA PHE A 39 -12.45 9.20 2.25
C PHE A 39 -11.72 8.05 1.56
N MET A 40 -10.50 8.33 1.12
CA MET A 40 -9.59 7.31 0.62
C MET A 40 -8.26 7.45 1.34
N HIS A 41 -7.58 6.34 1.54
CA HIS A 41 -6.25 6.39 2.11
C HIS A 41 -5.36 5.30 1.54
N VAL A 42 -4.08 5.48 1.79
CA VAL A 42 -3.03 4.48 1.64
C VAL A 42 -2.49 4.14 3.02
N HIS A 43 -1.68 3.08 3.13
CA HIS A 43 -0.88 2.84 4.32
C HIS A 43 0.49 3.52 4.21
N ASP A 44 1.36 3.37 5.22
CA ASP A 44 2.72 3.92 5.28
C ASP A 44 3.72 3.22 4.33
N GLY A 45 3.19 2.48 3.35
CA GLY A 45 3.91 1.55 2.49
C GLY A 45 4.14 0.17 3.13
N ALA A 46 4.19 -0.87 2.30
CA ALA A 46 4.34 -2.24 2.74
C ALA A 46 5.81 -2.68 2.67
N LEU A 47 6.19 -3.48 3.66
CA LEU A 47 7.48 -4.17 3.75
C LEU A 47 7.26 -5.68 3.66
N MET A 48 8.34 -6.45 3.67
CA MET A 48 8.24 -7.91 3.61
C MET A 48 8.52 -8.55 4.97
N HIS A 49 7.63 -9.44 5.40
CA HIS A 49 7.81 -10.30 6.56
C HIS A 49 8.05 -11.74 6.11
N PHE A 50 8.93 -12.45 6.80
CA PHE A 50 9.32 -13.81 6.47
C PHE A 50 9.31 -14.69 7.71
N LYS A 51 8.91 -15.95 7.52
CA LYS A 51 8.83 -16.94 8.59
C LYS A 51 10.20 -17.40 9.05
N ASP A 52 11.03 -17.89 8.12
CA ASP A 52 12.29 -18.57 8.46
C ASP A 52 13.53 -17.92 7.83
N LYS A 53 13.40 -17.38 6.62
CA LYS A 53 14.53 -16.78 5.89
C LYS A 53 14.65 -15.29 6.18
N ALA A 54 15.88 -14.78 6.14
CA ALA A 54 16.19 -13.35 6.23
C ALA A 54 16.80 -12.87 4.90
N PRO A 55 16.01 -12.73 3.83
CA PRO A 55 16.55 -12.23 2.56
C PRO A 55 17.04 -10.79 2.74
N MET A 56 18.18 -10.48 2.13
CA MET A 56 18.82 -9.16 2.22
C MET A 56 19.12 -8.55 0.84
N LYS A 57 18.93 -9.31 -0.24
CA LYS A 57 19.13 -8.89 -1.63
C LYS A 57 18.19 -9.63 -2.60
N LEU A 58 18.06 -9.13 -3.82
CA LEU A 58 17.22 -9.70 -4.89
C LEU A 58 17.44 -11.21 -5.07
N GLU A 59 18.68 -11.67 -5.05
CA GLU A 59 19.00 -13.09 -5.23
C GLU A 59 18.37 -13.98 -4.16
N ASP A 60 18.23 -13.48 -2.93
CA ASP A 60 17.67 -14.24 -1.81
C ASP A 60 16.15 -14.40 -1.92
N LEU A 61 15.48 -13.55 -2.72
CA LEU A 61 14.05 -13.62 -2.99
C LEU A 61 13.69 -14.71 -4.01
N LYS A 62 14.67 -15.20 -4.77
CA LYS A 62 14.43 -16.15 -5.85
C LYS A 62 13.79 -17.44 -5.34
N GLY A 63 12.61 -17.75 -5.88
CA GLY A 63 11.84 -18.94 -5.54
C GLY A 63 11.10 -18.87 -4.21
N LEU A 64 11.14 -17.74 -3.49
CA LEU A 64 10.28 -17.53 -2.34
C LEU A 64 8.85 -17.23 -2.80
N LYS A 65 7.88 -17.86 -2.17
CA LYS A 65 6.46 -17.55 -2.36
C LYS A 65 6.08 -16.41 -1.43
N ILE A 66 5.84 -15.23 -1.96
CA ILE A 66 5.54 -14.03 -1.18
C ILE A 66 4.09 -13.62 -1.41
N ARG A 67 3.33 -13.43 -0.33
CA ARG A 67 1.97 -12.93 -0.46
C ARG A 67 1.95 -11.51 -1.02
N ALA A 68 1.08 -11.30 -2.00
CA ALA A 68 0.74 -10.02 -2.58
C ALA A 68 -0.70 -9.60 -2.22
N ALA A 69 -0.93 -8.32 -1.96
CA ALA A 69 -2.27 -7.79 -1.72
C ALA A 69 -3.05 -7.58 -3.02
N THR A 70 -2.39 -7.01 -4.03
CA THR A 70 -3.01 -6.56 -5.28
C THR A 70 -2.23 -7.06 -6.49
N ARG A 71 -2.78 -6.84 -7.69
CA ARG A 71 -2.13 -7.22 -8.95
C ARG A 71 -0.80 -6.48 -9.15
N ILE A 72 -0.75 -5.18 -8.83
CA ILE A 72 0.48 -4.37 -8.96
C ILE A 72 1.52 -4.83 -7.93
N ASN A 73 1.11 -5.13 -6.71
CA ASN A 73 2.01 -5.70 -5.71
C ASN A 73 2.55 -7.09 -6.15
N SER A 74 1.73 -7.92 -6.82
CA SER A 74 2.18 -9.17 -7.45
C SER A 74 3.22 -8.93 -8.54
N GLN A 75 3.01 -7.94 -9.42
CA GLN A 75 3.97 -7.56 -10.47
C GLN A 75 5.31 -7.13 -9.85
N MET A 76 5.27 -6.32 -8.80
CA MET A 76 6.47 -5.90 -8.06
C MET A 76 7.22 -7.11 -7.49
N ILE A 77 6.53 -7.99 -6.76
CA ILE A 77 7.13 -9.20 -6.17
C ILE A 77 7.76 -10.09 -7.24
N ALA A 78 7.09 -10.27 -8.38
CA ALA A 78 7.61 -11.04 -9.51
C ALA A 78 8.85 -10.38 -10.13
N ALA A 79 8.84 -9.05 -10.32
CA ALA A 79 9.98 -8.29 -10.84
C ALA A 79 11.20 -8.36 -9.92
N LEU A 80 10.99 -8.49 -8.60
CA LEU A 80 12.04 -8.72 -7.61
C LEU A 80 12.54 -10.18 -7.58
N GLY A 81 11.99 -11.08 -8.40
CA GLY A 81 12.45 -12.46 -8.58
C GLY A 81 11.73 -13.51 -7.71
N ALA A 82 10.78 -13.09 -6.88
CA ALA A 82 9.96 -13.99 -6.06
C ALA A 82 8.72 -14.49 -6.82
N THR A 83 8.03 -15.49 -6.27
CA THR A 83 6.74 -15.98 -6.77
C THR A 83 5.60 -15.31 -5.99
N PRO A 84 4.81 -14.41 -6.59
CA PRO A 84 3.69 -13.80 -5.89
C PRO A 84 2.55 -14.80 -5.65
N VAL A 85 1.96 -14.76 -4.46
CA VAL A 85 0.72 -15.48 -4.13
C VAL A 85 -0.33 -14.45 -3.70
N GLN A 86 -1.29 -14.17 -4.56
CA GLN A 86 -2.28 -13.14 -4.28
C GLN A 86 -3.36 -13.65 -3.31
N MET A 87 -3.54 -12.98 -2.18
CA MET A 87 -4.64 -13.25 -1.25
C MET A 87 -4.96 -12.06 -0.33
N PRO A 88 -6.22 -11.95 0.15
CA PRO A 88 -6.60 -10.97 1.18
C PRO A 88 -5.82 -11.16 2.50
N LEU A 89 -5.68 -10.07 3.26
CA LEU A 89 -4.90 -10.03 4.50
C LEU A 89 -5.32 -11.10 5.54
N PRO A 90 -6.62 -11.40 5.77
CA PRO A 90 -7.02 -12.38 6.79
C PRO A 90 -6.46 -13.80 6.58
N GLY A 91 -6.13 -14.19 5.34
CA GLY A 91 -5.59 -15.53 5.03
C GLY A 91 -4.08 -15.67 5.22
N VAL A 92 -3.37 -14.58 5.50
CA VAL A 92 -1.90 -14.54 5.48
C VAL A 92 -1.28 -15.38 6.60
N ALA A 93 -1.76 -15.22 7.84
CA ALA A 93 -1.21 -15.90 9.01
C ALA A 93 -1.32 -17.44 8.87
N ASP A 94 -2.50 -17.93 8.47
CA ASP A 94 -2.73 -19.35 8.23
C ASP A 94 -1.87 -19.88 7.08
N SER A 95 -1.81 -19.15 5.97
CA SER A 95 -1.02 -19.53 4.79
C SER A 95 0.48 -19.60 5.10
N MET A 96 1.01 -18.64 5.86
CA MET A 96 2.41 -18.61 6.26
C MET A 96 2.71 -19.73 7.27
N SER A 97 1.80 -19.97 8.22
CA SER A 97 1.94 -21.05 9.20
C SER A 97 2.02 -22.42 8.52
N LYS A 98 1.16 -22.66 7.53
CA LYS A 98 1.10 -23.91 6.74
C LYS A 98 2.20 -24.02 5.65
N GLY A 99 3.04 -23.01 5.46
CA GLY A 99 4.10 -23.02 4.45
C GLY A 99 3.61 -22.87 3.01
N VAL A 100 2.37 -22.39 2.81
CA VAL A 100 1.86 -22.02 1.48
C VAL A 100 2.64 -20.83 0.94
N ILE A 101 2.98 -19.87 1.81
CA ILE A 101 3.84 -18.73 1.53
C ILE A 101 5.04 -18.72 2.49
N ASP A 102 6.19 -18.26 2.00
CA ASP A 102 7.43 -18.10 2.77
C ASP A 102 7.53 -16.70 3.40
N GLY A 103 6.85 -15.72 2.81
CA GLY A 103 6.79 -14.35 3.28
C GLY A 103 5.51 -13.61 2.84
N ALA A 104 5.32 -12.40 3.32
CA ALA A 104 4.17 -11.57 3.01
C ALA A 104 4.54 -10.08 2.93
N SER A 105 4.05 -9.42 1.88
CA SER A 105 4.06 -7.95 1.78
C SER A 105 2.92 -7.38 2.65
N VAL A 106 3.26 -6.76 3.78
CA VAL A 106 2.31 -6.26 4.80
C VAL A 106 2.90 -4.98 5.44
N PRO A 107 2.12 -3.89 5.62
CA PRO A 107 2.55 -2.72 6.40
C PRO A 107 2.52 -3.01 7.91
N TRP A 108 3.20 -2.18 8.71
CA TRP A 108 3.32 -2.42 10.16
C TRP A 108 1.98 -2.49 10.91
N GLU A 109 0.95 -1.74 10.47
CA GLU A 109 -0.40 -1.84 11.05
C GLU A 109 -1.05 -3.22 10.93
N GLY A 110 -0.73 -3.94 9.85
CA GLY A 110 -1.27 -5.26 9.58
C GLY A 110 -0.69 -6.33 10.49
N VAL A 111 0.47 -6.10 11.12
CA VAL A 111 1.18 -7.10 11.92
C VAL A 111 0.32 -7.61 13.09
N PRO A 112 -0.11 -6.76 14.04
CA PRO A 112 -0.92 -7.23 15.16
C PRO A 112 -2.33 -7.66 14.77
N SER A 113 -2.91 -7.09 13.70
CA SER A 113 -4.31 -7.36 13.32
C SER A 113 -4.55 -8.81 12.89
N ILE A 114 -3.53 -9.46 12.32
CA ILE A 114 -3.54 -10.89 11.98
C ILE A 114 -2.59 -11.74 12.83
N LYS A 115 -2.05 -11.17 13.92
CA LYS A 115 -1.04 -11.81 14.78
C LYS A 115 0.20 -12.30 14.02
N LEU A 116 0.62 -11.57 12.99
CA LEU A 116 1.75 -11.97 12.15
C LEU A 116 3.04 -12.09 12.96
N GLN A 117 3.18 -11.29 14.03
CA GLN A 117 4.31 -11.35 14.95
C GLN A 117 4.49 -12.70 15.66
N GLU A 118 3.45 -13.54 15.74
CA GLU A 118 3.56 -14.88 16.32
C GLU A 118 4.25 -15.87 15.35
N ILE A 119 4.25 -15.53 14.05
CA ILE A 119 4.65 -16.42 12.94
C ILE A 119 5.93 -15.93 12.26
N ALA A 120 5.99 -14.65 11.90
CA ALA A 120 7.15 -14.05 11.27
C ALA A 120 8.34 -14.00 12.24
N ARG A 121 9.55 -14.15 11.70
CA ARG A 121 10.81 -14.04 12.45
C ARG A 121 11.73 -12.98 11.86
N HIS A 122 11.49 -12.55 10.63
CA HIS A 122 12.28 -11.53 9.95
C HIS A 122 11.39 -10.55 9.22
N ALA A 123 11.65 -9.26 9.43
CA ALA A 123 11.14 -8.19 8.57
C ALA A 123 12.30 -7.65 7.73
N LEU A 124 12.02 -7.33 6.46
CA LEU A 124 12.90 -6.59 5.56
C LEU A 124 12.18 -5.30 5.16
N ASP A 125 12.61 -4.19 5.76
CA ASP A 125 12.08 -2.86 5.51
C ASP A 125 13.06 -2.02 4.67
N THR A 126 12.59 -0.89 4.13
CA THR A 126 13.47 0.11 3.55
C THR A 126 14.17 0.90 4.65
N ALA A 127 15.37 1.42 4.37
CA ALA A 127 16.11 2.22 5.34
C ALA A 127 15.26 3.40 5.85
N PRO A 128 15.37 3.79 7.13
CA PRO A 128 14.62 4.92 7.68
C PRO A 128 14.77 6.18 6.82
N GLY A 129 13.63 6.81 6.49
CA GLY A 129 13.58 7.99 5.61
C GLY A 129 13.55 7.68 4.12
N MET A 130 13.73 6.42 3.70
CA MET A 130 13.52 5.99 2.32
C MET A 130 12.09 5.47 2.12
N PRO A 131 11.41 5.82 1.01
CA PRO A 131 10.06 5.35 0.75
C PRO A 131 10.05 3.83 0.54
N ARG A 132 8.96 3.19 0.97
CA ARG A 132 8.74 1.76 0.69
C ARG A 132 8.33 1.54 -0.77
N MET A 133 8.51 0.32 -1.23
CA MET A 133 8.32 -0.02 -2.65
C MET A 133 6.87 -0.38 -3.02
N ALA A 134 5.99 -0.62 -2.05
CA ALA A 134 4.61 -1.01 -2.32
C ALA A 134 3.63 -0.22 -1.48
N ASN A 135 2.43 0.03 -2.02
CA ASN A 135 1.29 0.52 -1.27
C ASN A 135 -0.01 -0.15 -1.74
N THR A 136 -1.11 0.09 -1.04
CA THR A 136 -2.45 -0.39 -1.40
C THR A 136 -3.46 0.69 -1.10
N ILE A 137 -4.44 0.84 -1.98
CA ILE A 137 -5.50 1.84 -1.86
C ILE A 137 -6.66 1.28 -1.03
N PHE A 138 -7.16 2.09 -0.12
CA PHE A 138 -8.38 1.83 0.64
C PHE A 138 -9.40 2.94 0.37
N ALA A 139 -10.65 2.55 0.17
CA ALA A 139 -11.76 3.47 -0.03
C ALA A 139 -12.83 3.21 1.03
N PHE A 140 -13.17 4.24 1.80
CA PHE A 140 -14.32 4.22 2.68
C PHE A 140 -15.50 4.81 1.93
N THR A 141 -16.50 3.98 1.62
CA THR A 141 -17.66 4.36 0.82
C THR A 141 -18.95 4.08 1.55
N MET A 142 -19.96 4.89 1.24
CA MET A 142 -21.33 4.72 1.71
C MET A 142 -22.23 4.40 0.52
N ASN A 143 -23.26 3.56 0.72
CA ASN A 143 -24.28 3.34 -0.30
C ASN A 143 -24.93 4.69 -0.70
N GLN A 144 -24.98 4.97 -2.01
CA GLN A 144 -25.45 6.27 -2.50
C GLN A 144 -26.91 6.54 -2.14
N ALA A 145 -27.81 5.57 -2.35
CA ALA A 145 -29.22 5.74 -2.03
C ALA A 145 -29.45 6.01 -0.54
N LYS A 146 -28.67 5.35 0.33
CA LYS A 146 -28.75 5.61 1.77
C LYS A 146 -28.27 7.01 2.11
N TYR A 147 -27.14 7.45 1.54
CA TYR A 147 -26.66 8.82 1.70
C TYR A 147 -27.72 9.83 1.23
N ASP A 148 -28.32 9.61 0.06
CA ASP A 148 -29.33 10.50 -0.52
C ASP A 148 -30.62 10.56 0.30
N SER A 149 -30.96 9.50 1.03
CA SER A 149 -32.12 9.46 1.94
C SER A 149 -31.92 10.22 3.25
N LEU A 150 -30.69 10.63 3.59
CA LEU A 150 -30.43 11.35 4.83
C LEU A 150 -31.04 12.76 4.80
N PRO A 151 -31.61 13.22 5.93
CA PRO A 151 -31.90 14.64 6.15
C PRO A 151 -30.68 15.54 5.90
N ALA A 152 -30.91 16.79 5.53
CA ALA A 152 -29.84 17.71 5.10
C ALA A 152 -28.79 17.99 6.19
N ASP A 153 -29.22 18.08 7.45
CA ASP A 153 -28.35 18.22 8.62
C ASP A 153 -27.44 16.99 8.80
N LEU A 154 -27.97 15.78 8.64
CA LEU A 154 -27.17 14.55 8.74
C LEU A 154 -26.27 14.33 7.52
N LYS A 155 -26.70 14.71 6.31
CA LYS A 155 -25.82 14.74 5.12
C LYS A 155 -24.62 15.65 5.36
N LYS A 156 -24.86 16.83 5.93
CA LYS A 156 -23.81 17.78 6.26
C LYS A 156 -22.79 17.18 7.24
N VAL A 157 -23.23 16.42 8.25
CA VAL A 157 -22.29 15.71 9.15
C VAL A 157 -21.40 14.74 8.39
N ILE A 158 -21.96 13.97 7.45
CA ILE A 158 -21.18 13.06 6.62
C ILE A 158 -20.19 13.83 5.75
N ASP A 159 -20.63 14.89 5.08
CA ASP A 159 -19.77 15.71 4.22
C ASP A 159 -18.63 16.39 4.98
N ASP A 160 -18.92 16.94 6.16
CA ASP A 160 -17.93 17.59 7.02
C ASP A 160 -16.87 16.59 7.56
N ASN A 161 -17.19 15.29 7.59
CA ASN A 161 -16.28 14.20 7.96
C ASN A 161 -15.79 13.38 6.75
N SER A 162 -15.95 13.93 5.55
CA SER A 162 -15.47 13.34 4.30
C SER A 162 -14.33 14.16 3.71
N GLY A 163 -13.70 13.64 2.67
CA GLY A 163 -12.83 14.41 1.80
C GLY A 163 -11.37 14.38 2.17
N LEU A 164 -10.67 15.44 1.77
CA LEU A 164 -9.22 15.56 1.87
C LEU A 164 -8.73 15.49 3.33
N ALA A 165 -9.43 16.17 4.24
CA ALA A 165 -9.08 16.20 5.66
C ALA A 165 -9.27 14.83 6.32
N ALA A 166 -10.39 14.15 6.05
CA ALA A 166 -10.63 12.80 6.53
C ALA A 166 -9.61 11.78 5.97
N SER A 167 -9.24 11.94 4.70
CA SER A 167 -8.20 11.12 4.05
C SER A 167 -6.84 11.30 4.72
N ALA A 168 -6.45 12.55 5.01
CA ALA A 168 -5.21 12.86 5.74
C ALA A 168 -5.23 12.29 7.16
N TRP A 169 -6.34 12.50 7.89
CA TRP A 169 -6.53 12.00 9.25
C TRP A 169 -6.43 10.47 9.31
N ALA A 170 -7.09 9.76 8.38
CA ALA A 170 -7.04 8.32 8.32
C ALA A 170 -5.60 7.82 8.11
N GLY A 171 -4.89 8.38 7.13
CA GLY A 171 -3.48 8.04 6.89
C GLY A 171 -2.59 8.31 8.10
N GLU A 172 -2.67 9.49 8.69
CA GLU A 172 -1.82 9.88 9.82
C GLU A 172 -2.08 9.02 11.06
N THR A 173 -3.34 8.86 11.45
CA THR A 173 -3.69 8.28 12.75
C THR A 173 -3.65 6.76 12.76
N ALA A 174 -4.08 6.12 11.66
CA ALA A 174 -4.17 4.67 11.60
C ALA A 174 -2.92 4.00 11.01
N PHE A 175 -2.07 4.74 10.28
CA PHE A 175 -0.94 4.15 9.55
C PHE A 175 0.40 4.77 9.93
N ASP A 176 0.56 6.09 9.90
CA ASP A 176 1.85 6.73 10.25
C ASP A 176 2.14 6.66 11.76
N ALA A 177 1.15 6.99 12.61
CA ALA A 177 1.34 7.07 14.05
C ALA A 177 1.59 5.71 14.72
N VAL A 178 1.23 4.61 14.06
CA VAL A 178 1.27 3.26 14.64
C VAL A 178 2.52 2.47 14.26
N VAL A 179 3.36 2.98 13.35
CA VAL A 179 4.56 2.28 12.86
C VAL A 179 5.50 1.90 14.01
N ALA A 180 5.93 2.89 14.82
CA ALA A 180 6.88 2.62 15.90
C ALA A 180 6.30 1.70 16.99
N PRO A 181 5.04 1.89 17.46
CA PRO A 181 4.37 0.93 18.35
C PRO A 181 4.33 -0.50 17.80
N HIS A 182 3.98 -0.69 16.53
CA HIS A 182 3.86 -2.03 15.94
C HIS A 182 5.20 -2.68 15.64
N GLN A 183 6.23 -1.90 15.27
CA GLN A 183 7.60 -2.40 15.23
C GLN A 183 8.06 -2.86 16.61
N LYS A 184 7.66 -2.17 17.69
CA LYS A 184 7.97 -2.61 19.06
C LYS A 184 7.30 -3.95 19.36
N ILE A 185 6.01 -4.11 19.03
CA ILE A 185 5.29 -5.39 19.20
C ILE A 185 6.00 -6.52 18.46
N ALA A 186 6.41 -6.30 17.21
CA ALA A 186 7.16 -7.26 16.41
C ALA A 186 8.49 -7.65 17.07
N ARG A 187 9.29 -6.66 17.49
CA ARG A 187 10.58 -6.91 18.19
C ARG A 187 10.39 -7.65 19.51
N ASP A 188 9.38 -7.28 20.30
CA ASP A 188 9.08 -7.93 21.58
C ASP A 188 8.64 -9.40 21.38
N ALA A 189 8.01 -9.71 20.24
CA ALA A 189 7.69 -11.08 19.83
C ALA A 189 8.89 -11.85 19.22
N GLY A 190 10.06 -11.21 19.11
CA GLY A 190 11.30 -11.82 18.62
C GLY A 190 11.57 -11.65 17.12
N GLU A 191 10.80 -10.84 16.41
CA GLU A 191 11.04 -10.54 14.99
C GLU A 191 12.29 -9.66 14.83
N LYS A 192 13.20 -10.08 13.95
CA LYS A 192 14.40 -9.31 13.58
C LYS A 192 14.07 -8.39 12.41
N ILE A 193 14.08 -7.08 12.67
CA ILE A 193 13.84 -6.06 11.65
C ILE A 193 15.17 -5.71 10.98
N ASN A 194 15.29 -6.03 9.69
CA ASN A 194 16.41 -5.69 8.84
C ASN A 194 16.03 -4.56 7.89
N PHE A 195 17.05 -3.83 7.41
CA PHE A 195 16.87 -2.74 6.48
C PHE A 195 17.68 -2.99 5.20
N LEU A 196 17.06 -2.74 4.06
CA LEU A 196 17.75 -2.77 2.77
C LEU A 196 18.90 -1.76 2.74
N PRO A 197 20.13 -2.18 2.40
CA PRO A 197 21.19 -1.24 2.09
C PRO A 197 20.79 -0.35 0.91
N GLU A 198 21.22 0.91 0.90
CA GLU A 198 20.86 1.88 -0.16
C GLU A 198 21.20 1.37 -1.57
N ALA A 199 22.37 0.72 -1.73
CA ALA A 199 22.77 0.12 -3.00
C ALA A 199 21.80 -0.99 -3.45
N GLU A 200 21.27 -1.78 -2.52
CA GLU A 200 20.29 -2.82 -2.84
C GLU A 200 18.91 -2.23 -3.11
N TYR A 201 18.51 -1.21 -2.36
CA TYR A 201 17.28 -0.46 -2.63
C TYR A 201 17.29 0.10 -4.06
N ALA A 202 18.41 0.67 -4.53
CA ALA A 202 18.53 1.14 -5.91
C ALA A 202 18.38 0.01 -6.94
N ARG A 203 18.85 -1.20 -6.63
CA ARG A 203 18.63 -2.39 -7.48
C ARG A 203 17.16 -2.79 -7.51
N TRP A 204 16.45 -2.70 -6.39
CA TRP A 204 15.00 -2.96 -6.32
C TRP A 204 14.21 -1.98 -7.16
N VAL A 205 14.50 -0.67 -7.02
CA VAL A 205 13.89 0.38 -7.86
C VAL A 205 14.07 0.06 -9.34
N LYS A 206 15.31 -0.21 -9.75
CA LYS A 206 15.63 -0.57 -11.14
C LYS A 206 14.92 -1.84 -11.60
N ALA A 207 14.86 -2.88 -10.79
CA ALA A 207 14.17 -4.12 -11.13
C ALA A 207 12.67 -3.91 -11.39
N THR A 208 12.07 -2.92 -10.71
CA THR A 208 10.63 -2.63 -10.78
C THR A 208 10.25 -1.52 -11.77
N GLU A 209 11.20 -0.86 -12.43
CA GLU A 209 10.95 0.33 -13.26
C GLU A 209 9.96 0.09 -14.41
N GLN A 210 9.96 -1.12 -14.97
CA GLN A 210 9.09 -1.51 -16.09
C GLN A 210 7.61 -1.57 -15.73
N ILE A 211 7.27 -1.64 -14.43
CA ILE A 211 5.88 -1.73 -13.97
C ILE A 211 5.12 -0.44 -14.27
N ASP A 212 5.79 0.71 -14.21
CA ASP A 212 5.20 1.99 -14.61
C ASP A 212 4.80 1.96 -16.09
N ASP A 213 5.69 1.49 -16.96
CA ASP A 213 5.47 1.40 -18.40
C ASP A 213 4.33 0.42 -18.73
N GLU A 214 4.26 -0.73 -18.05
CA GLU A 214 3.17 -1.69 -18.17
C GLU A 214 1.82 -1.09 -17.74
N TRP A 215 1.81 -0.32 -16.65
CA TRP A 215 0.61 0.36 -16.19
C TRP A 215 0.15 1.44 -17.16
N VAL A 216 1.09 2.29 -17.63
CA VAL A 216 0.81 3.32 -18.65
C VAL A 216 0.23 2.69 -19.90
N LYS A 217 0.81 1.59 -20.39
CA LYS A 217 0.29 0.84 -21.54
C LYS A 217 -1.12 0.31 -21.30
N THR A 218 -1.36 -0.27 -20.13
CA THR A 218 -2.67 -0.86 -19.77
C THR A 218 -3.77 0.21 -19.70
N VAL A 219 -3.48 1.35 -19.08
CA VAL A 219 -4.42 2.47 -18.96
C VAL A 219 -4.63 3.15 -20.31
N SER A 220 -3.58 3.28 -21.13
CA SER A 220 -3.69 3.87 -22.46
C SER A 220 -4.51 3.02 -23.42
N ALA A 221 -4.43 1.69 -23.32
CA ALA A 221 -5.28 0.78 -24.08
C ALA A 221 -6.79 0.93 -23.76
N LYS A 222 -7.13 1.53 -22.62
CA LYS A 222 -8.51 1.87 -22.21
C LYS A 222 -8.94 3.28 -22.63
N GLY A 223 -8.13 3.99 -23.42
CA GLY A 223 -8.43 5.31 -23.97
C GLY A 223 -8.04 6.50 -23.08
N ALA A 224 -7.38 6.27 -21.94
CA ALA A 224 -6.89 7.34 -21.08
C ALA A 224 -5.44 7.73 -21.42
N ASN A 225 -5.01 8.93 -21.05
CA ASN A 225 -3.59 9.32 -21.20
C ASN A 225 -2.78 8.82 -19.99
N GLY A 226 -2.34 7.56 -20.03
CA GLY A 226 -1.65 6.91 -18.91
C GLY A 226 -0.40 7.68 -18.43
N LYS A 227 0.38 8.24 -19.35
CA LYS A 227 1.58 9.01 -18.99
C LYS A 227 1.22 10.27 -18.20
N ALA A 228 0.25 11.05 -18.68
CA ALA A 228 -0.18 12.25 -17.98
C ALA A 228 -0.79 11.94 -16.60
N LEU A 229 -1.50 10.81 -16.48
CA LEU A 229 -2.05 10.34 -15.20
C LEU A 229 -0.94 9.98 -14.20
N LEU A 230 0.11 9.27 -14.64
CA LEU A 230 1.26 8.96 -13.79
C LEU A 230 2.01 10.22 -13.34
N GLU A 231 2.24 11.15 -14.26
CA GLU A 231 2.90 12.44 -13.97
C GLU A 231 2.10 13.26 -12.94
N ASP A 232 0.78 13.35 -13.09
CA ASP A 232 -0.08 14.09 -12.17
C ASP A 232 -0.12 13.44 -10.78
N ALA A 233 -0.17 12.10 -10.69
CA ALA A 233 -0.10 11.38 -9.42
C ALA A 233 1.20 11.69 -8.67
N ARG A 234 2.34 11.65 -9.36
CA ARG A 234 3.65 12.00 -8.79
C ARG A 234 3.73 13.46 -8.37
N ALA A 235 3.15 14.36 -9.16
CA ALA A 235 3.10 15.78 -8.83
C ALA A 235 2.28 16.03 -7.55
N LEU A 236 1.14 15.35 -7.40
CA LEU A 236 0.31 15.44 -6.19
C LEU A 236 1.03 14.89 -4.96
N ILE A 237 1.73 13.76 -5.06
CA ILE A 237 2.55 13.24 -3.95
C ILE A 237 3.58 14.29 -3.52
N LYS A 238 4.31 14.89 -4.47
CA LYS A 238 5.30 15.94 -4.17
C LYS A 238 4.66 17.20 -3.59
N GLN A 239 3.44 17.54 -4.00
CA GLN A 239 2.72 18.70 -3.49
C GLN A 239 2.36 18.53 -2.01
N TYR A 240 1.85 17.36 -1.60
CA TYR A 240 1.43 17.10 -0.22
C TYR A 240 2.56 16.63 0.70
N ALA A 241 3.74 16.32 0.18
CA ALA A 241 4.93 15.98 0.98
C ALA A 241 5.61 17.20 1.63
N LYS A 242 5.11 18.42 1.39
CA LYS A 242 5.60 19.67 1.97
C LYS A 242 4.80 20.06 3.21
#